data_AF-A0A5E4Z678-F1
#
_entry.id   AF-A0A5E4Z678-F1
#
_cell.length_a   1.000
_cell.length_b   1.000
_cell.length_c   1.000
_cell.angle_alpha   90.00
_cell.angle_beta   90.00
_cell.angle_gamma   90.00
#
_symmetry.space_group_name_H-M   'P 1'
#
loop_
_entity.id
_entity.type
_entity.pdbx_description
1 polymer ?
#
loop_
_entity_poly.entity_id
_entity_poly.type
_entity_poly.pdbx_seq_one_letter_code
_entity_poly.pdbx_strand_id
1 'polypeptide(L)'
;MARHLIQLTQNHNTNRFGGKVLAKPIPEPDRTPWYLTKTAIESLGSGAPAIAAIITAVRLVQEPAARVFGYVSAVAALWLIVAAILKILAANSQDKKEKEATERTHEGLRAALFALHSIVAHEAGLQPDAAKSKLRVTFHRVVPPLDTATEIQQLVDYVGGPREGGRGRKFSIRSGIAGKAARTLSPYTQSRQSEDIASFEAELREHWGYTEADSRNISRESFAWMAVPICDASGQHALGVVYLDSTEKDAFALPEVRNAIFVACGGIAAYVGERYK
;
A
#
# COMPACT_ATOMS: atom_id res chain seq x y z
N MET A 1 19.12 -22.99 9.46
CA MET A 1 19.40 -22.85 8.01
C MET A 1 18.78 -21.61 7.38
N ALA A 2 17.48 -21.33 7.54
CA ALA A 2 16.81 -20.19 6.87
C ALA A 2 17.40 -18.79 7.18
N ARG A 3 17.74 -18.49 8.45
CA ARG A 3 18.46 -17.24 8.81
C ARG A 3 19.81 -17.11 8.11
N HIS A 4 20.49 -18.23 7.89
CA HIS A 4 21.84 -18.25 7.34
C HIS A 4 21.85 -17.95 5.84
N LEU A 5 20.85 -18.45 5.09
CA LEU A 5 20.71 -18.21 3.65
C LEU A 5 20.36 -16.76 3.30
N ILE A 6 19.54 -16.08 4.12
CA ILE A 6 19.20 -14.66 3.92
C ILE A 6 20.38 -13.75 4.32
N GLN A 7 21.11 -14.09 5.40
CA GLN A 7 22.32 -13.33 5.77
C GLN A 7 23.48 -13.51 4.78
N LEU A 8 23.64 -14.69 4.17
CA LEU A 8 24.75 -14.97 3.26
C LEU A 8 24.67 -14.16 1.95
N THR A 9 23.48 -13.86 1.44
CA THR A 9 23.30 -12.97 0.28
C THR A 9 23.46 -11.49 0.62
N GLN A 10 23.26 -11.09 1.88
CA GLN A 10 23.40 -9.70 2.32
C GLN A 10 24.84 -9.32 2.69
N ASN A 11 25.69 -10.28 3.06
CA ASN A 11 27.04 -10.03 3.59
C ASN A 11 28.15 -9.74 2.56
N HIS A 12 27.85 -9.70 1.26
CA HIS A 12 28.87 -9.47 0.23
C HIS A 12 29.17 -7.99 -0.10
N ASN A 13 28.64 -7.02 0.66
CA ASN A 13 28.81 -5.61 0.28
C ASN A 13 29.00 -4.58 1.40
N THR A 14 29.44 -4.97 2.60
CA THR A 14 29.59 -4.04 3.74
C THR A 14 30.96 -4.14 4.41
N ASN A 15 31.99 -3.60 3.75
CA ASN A 15 33.22 -3.22 4.42
C ASN A 15 33.78 -1.94 3.82
N ARG A 16 33.29 -0.79 4.33
CA ARG A 16 33.99 0.51 4.39
C ARG A 16 33.10 1.52 5.13
N PHE A 17 33.63 2.08 6.22
CA PHE A 17 33.16 3.21 7.03
C PHE A 17 32.18 2.91 8.19
N GLY A 18 32.72 2.96 9.41
CA GLY A 18 32.03 2.78 10.70
C GLY A 18 31.19 3.99 11.16
N GLY A 19 30.22 4.40 10.34
CA GLY A 19 29.09 5.21 10.81
C GLY A 19 27.89 4.31 11.07
N LYS A 20 27.10 4.57 12.13
CA LYS A 20 25.75 3.98 12.24
C LYS A 20 24.94 4.49 11.04
N VAL A 21 24.79 3.67 10.01
CA VAL A 21 23.87 3.96 8.91
C VAL A 21 22.47 3.86 9.52
N LEU A 22 21.82 5.00 9.74
CA LEU A 22 20.43 5.04 10.14
C LEU A 22 19.60 4.39 9.03
N ALA A 23 18.92 3.29 9.34
CA ALA A 23 18.05 2.60 8.40
C ALA A 23 16.96 3.58 7.92
N LYS A 24 16.95 3.87 6.62
CA LYS A 24 15.94 4.74 6.03
C LYS A 24 14.66 3.94 5.79
N PRO A 25 13.51 4.41 6.27
CA PRO A 25 12.27 3.69 6.07
C PRO A 25 11.79 3.81 4.62
N ILE A 26 11.03 2.80 4.18
CA ILE A 26 10.36 2.83 2.87
C ILE A 26 9.28 3.92 2.91
N PRO A 27 9.21 4.83 1.92
CA PRO A 27 8.26 5.95 1.91
C PRO A 27 6.79 5.48 1.88
N GLU A 28 5.88 6.39 2.23
CA GLU A 28 4.44 6.05 2.31
C GLU A 28 3.87 5.81 0.92
N PRO A 29 2.85 4.93 0.79
CA PRO A 29 2.01 4.95 -0.39
C PRO A 29 1.20 6.25 -0.33
N ASP A 30 1.74 7.33 -0.90
CA ASP A 30 1.22 8.69 -0.73
C ASP A 30 -0.27 8.73 -1.11
N ARG A 31 -1.09 9.23 -0.19
CA ARG A 31 -2.51 9.53 -0.46
C ARG A 31 -2.76 10.96 -0.03
N THR A 32 -2.73 11.87 -0.98
CA THR A 32 -3.17 13.25 -0.77
C THR A 32 -4.62 13.23 -0.27
N PRO A 33 -4.92 13.75 0.93
CA PRO A 33 -6.30 13.86 1.41
C PRO A 33 -7.16 14.59 0.38
N TRP A 34 -8.42 14.18 0.22
CA TRP A 34 -9.29 14.71 -0.85
C TRP A 34 -9.42 16.24 -0.81
N TYR A 35 -9.37 16.84 0.39
CA TYR A 35 -9.48 18.29 0.61
C TYR A 35 -8.16 19.06 0.36
N LEU A 36 -7.03 18.37 0.25
CA LEU A 36 -5.74 18.95 -0.16
C LEU A 36 -5.45 18.74 -1.65
N THR A 37 -6.37 18.13 -2.39
CA THR A 37 -6.25 18.03 -3.85
C THR A 37 -6.31 19.42 -4.47
N LYS A 38 -5.56 19.65 -5.55
CA LYS A 38 -5.61 20.94 -6.25
C LYS A 38 -7.02 21.22 -6.73
N THR A 39 -7.76 20.18 -7.12
CA THR A 39 -9.15 20.30 -7.53
C THR A 39 -10.04 20.85 -6.40
N ALA A 40 -9.90 20.36 -5.17
CA ALA A 40 -10.69 20.85 -4.04
C ALA A 40 -10.35 22.32 -3.71
N ILE A 41 -9.06 22.65 -3.70
CA ILE A 41 -8.57 24.02 -3.44
C ILE A 41 -9.06 24.99 -4.52
N GLU A 42 -8.92 24.62 -5.80
CA GLU A 42 -9.35 25.45 -6.92
C GLU A 42 -10.87 25.59 -7.01
N SER A 43 -11.63 24.54 -6.64
CA SER A 43 -13.09 24.59 -6.57
C SER A 43 -13.57 25.59 -5.52
N LEU A 44 -12.95 25.58 -4.32
CA LEU A 44 -13.27 26.53 -3.25
C LEU A 44 -12.82 27.96 -3.60
N GLY A 45 -11.60 28.12 -4.11
CA GLY A 45 -11.03 29.43 -4.45
C GLY A 45 -11.70 30.11 -5.64
N SER A 46 -12.15 29.35 -6.64
CA SER A 46 -12.77 29.90 -7.86
C SER A 46 -14.30 29.97 -7.79
N GLY A 47 -14.95 29.15 -6.95
CA GLY A 47 -16.41 29.14 -6.81
C GLY A 47 -16.99 30.39 -6.15
N ALA A 48 -16.36 30.88 -5.07
CA ALA A 48 -16.88 32.04 -4.34
C ALA A 48 -16.88 33.34 -5.18
N PRO A 49 -15.82 33.69 -5.94
CA PRO A 49 -15.84 34.86 -6.83
C PRO A 49 -16.87 34.76 -7.95
N ALA A 50 -17.08 33.57 -8.53
CA ALA A 50 -18.07 33.36 -9.58
C ALA A 50 -19.51 33.58 -9.06
N ILE A 51 -19.82 33.05 -7.87
CA ILE A 51 -21.12 33.26 -7.21
C ILE A 51 -21.34 34.74 -6.90
N ALA A 52 -20.33 35.42 -6.34
CA ALA A 52 -20.42 36.85 -6.06
C ALA A 52 -20.67 37.68 -7.34
N ALA A 53 -19.99 37.35 -8.44
CA ALA A 53 -20.18 38.01 -9.72
C ALA A 53 -21.59 37.79 -10.30
N ILE A 54 -22.14 36.58 -10.18
CA ILE A 54 -23.53 36.28 -10.60
C ILE A 54 -24.53 37.09 -9.78
N ILE A 55 -24.40 37.12 -8.45
CA ILE A 55 -25.31 37.88 -7.57
C ILE A 55 -25.29 39.37 -7.92
N THR A 56 -24.10 39.94 -8.12
CA THR A 56 -23.93 41.34 -8.52
C THR A 56 -24.55 41.62 -9.89
N ALA A 57 -24.33 40.74 -10.87
CA ALA A 57 -24.93 40.89 -12.20
C ALA A 57 -26.46 40.86 -12.15
N VAL A 58 -27.06 39.92 -11.40
CA VAL A 58 -28.52 39.82 -11.24
C VAL A 58 -29.10 41.10 -10.61
N ARG A 59 -28.46 41.62 -9.56
CA ARG A 59 -28.91 42.87 -8.92
C ARG A 59 -28.84 44.06 -9.87
N LEU A 60 -27.73 44.23 -10.60
CA LEU A 60 -27.53 45.38 -11.49
C LEU A 60 -28.44 45.37 -12.73
N VAL A 61 -28.84 44.18 -13.22
CA VAL A 61 -29.78 44.07 -14.35
C VAL A 61 -31.21 44.48 -13.96
N GLN A 62 -31.57 44.33 -12.69
CA GLN A 62 -32.88 44.73 -12.15
C GLN A 62 -33.01 46.25 -11.95
N GLU A 63 -31.89 46.98 -11.88
CA GLU A 63 -31.88 48.43 -11.71
C GLU A 63 -31.87 49.17 -13.06
N PRO A 64 -32.91 49.96 -13.40
CA PRO A 64 -33.02 50.62 -14.71
C PRO A 64 -31.85 51.58 -15.01
N ALA A 65 -31.35 52.27 -13.98
CA ALA A 65 -30.26 53.23 -14.08
C ALA A 65 -28.87 52.57 -14.27
N ALA A 66 -28.73 51.29 -13.89
CA ALA A 66 -27.46 50.56 -13.91
C ALA A 66 -27.43 49.39 -14.90
N ARG A 67 -28.46 49.24 -15.74
CA ARG A 67 -28.65 48.06 -16.60
C ARG A 67 -27.48 47.77 -17.55
N VAL A 68 -26.82 48.81 -18.08
CA VAL A 68 -25.62 48.66 -18.92
C VAL A 68 -24.47 48.01 -18.12
N PHE A 69 -24.25 48.46 -16.88
CA PHE A 69 -23.28 47.83 -15.98
C PHE A 69 -23.69 46.40 -15.63
N GLY A 70 -24.99 46.13 -15.49
CA GLY A 70 -25.52 44.78 -15.31
C GLY A 70 -25.11 43.80 -16.42
N TYR A 71 -25.19 44.22 -17.69
CA TYR A 71 -24.74 43.38 -18.82
C TYR A 71 -23.23 43.15 -18.82
N VAL A 72 -22.43 44.17 -18.52
CA VAL A 72 -20.97 44.04 -18.39
C VAL A 72 -20.62 43.07 -17.26
N SER A 73 -21.28 43.20 -16.11
CA SER A 73 -21.11 42.27 -14.99
C SER A 73 -21.55 40.84 -15.34
N ALA A 74 -22.60 40.66 -16.15
CA ALA A 74 -23.02 39.34 -16.62
C ALA A 74 -21.97 38.68 -17.53
N VAL A 75 -21.35 39.43 -18.43
CA VAL A 75 -20.24 38.93 -19.28
C VAL A 75 -19.03 38.57 -18.41
N ALA A 76 -18.68 39.42 -17.43
CA ALA A 76 -17.60 39.13 -16.49
C ALA A 76 -17.89 37.89 -15.64
N ALA A 77 -19.13 37.70 -15.18
CA ALA A 77 -19.55 36.50 -14.46
C ALA A 77 -19.43 35.25 -15.35
N LEU A 78 -19.87 35.31 -16.61
CA LEU A 78 -19.72 34.21 -17.56
C LEU A 78 -18.24 33.86 -17.79
N TRP A 79 -17.39 34.87 -17.94
CA TRP A 79 -15.94 34.68 -18.07
C TRP A 79 -15.33 33.99 -16.84
N LEU A 80 -15.72 34.43 -15.63
CA LEU A 80 -15.26 33.82 -14.38
C LEU A 80 -15.71 32.37 -14.24
N ILE A 81 -16.94 32.03 -14.67
CA ILE A 81 -17.44 30.65 -14.69
C ILE A 81 -16.59 29.79 -15.65
N VAL A 82 -16.33 30.26 -16.87
CA VAL A 82 -15.50 29.54 -17.84
C VAL A 82 -14.07 29.35 -17.31
N ALA A 83 -13.47 30.39 -16.74
CA ALA A 83 -12.14 30.31 -16.15
C ALA A 83 -12.09 29.33 -14.96
N ALA A 84 -13.11 29.33 -14.10
CA ALA A 84 -13.22 28.39 -12.98
C ALA A 84 -13.32 26.94 -13.47
N ILE A 85 -14.16 26.67 -14.48
CA ILE A 85 -14.29 25.33 -15.09
C ILE A 85 -12.94 24.88 -15.66
N LEU A 86 -12.25 25.72 -16.44
CA LEU A 86 -10.95 25.40 -17.02
C LEU A 86 -9.90 25.09 -15.95
N LYS A 87 -9.86 25.88 -14.87
CA LYS A 87 -8.96 25.63 -13.72
C LYS A 87 -9.27 24.31 -13.04
N ILE A 88 -10.54 23.99 -12.78
CA ILE A 88 -10.95 22.72 -12.18
C ILE A 88 -10.55 21.55 -13.07
N LEU A 89 -10.71 21.65 -14.39
CA LEU A 89 -10.28 20.61 -15.34
C LEU A 89 -8.76 20.44 -15.36
N ALA A 90 -8.01 21.55 -15.37
CA ALA A 90 -6.55 21.52 -15.31
C ALA A 90 -6.04 20.91 -13.99
N ALA A 91 -6.65 21.31 -12.86
CA ALA A 91 -6.34 20.76 -11.54
C ALA A 91 -6.63 19.27 -11.46
N ASN A 92 -7.78 18.80 -11.98
CA ASN A 92 -8.10 17.38 -12.06
C ASN A 92 -7.06 16.59 -12.87
N SER A 93 -6.59 17.16 -13.99
CA SER A 93 -5.54 16.52 -14.80
C SER A 93 -4.22 16.43 -14.04
N GLN A 94 -3.85 17.48 -13.30
CA GLN A 94 -2.64 17.49 -12.48
C GLN A 94 -2.74 16.51 -11.32
N ASP A 95 -3.85 16.49 -10.59
CA ASP A 95 -4.09 15.54 -9.50
C ASP A 95 -4.02 14.09 -10.00
N LYS A 96 -4.54 13.81 -11.20
CA LYS A 96 -4.40 12.50 -11.84
C LYS A 96 -2.94 12.15 -12.15
N LYS A 97 -2.17 13.08 -12.73
CA LYS A 97 -0.74 12.88 -13.03
C LYS A 97 0.09 12.70 -11.77
N GLU A 98 -0.23 13.45 -10.72
CA GLU A 98 0.45 13.40 -9.42
C GLU A 98 0.17 12.06 -8.73
N LYS A 99 -1.10 11.61 -8.76
CA LYS A 99 -1.48 10.26 -8.32
C LYS A 99 -0.73 9.18 -9.10
N GLU A 100 -0.69 9.24 -10.43
CA GLU A 100 0.06 8.30 -11.26
C GLU A 100 1.57 8.30 -10.93
N ALA A 101 2.16 9.47 -10.69
CA ALA A 101 3.58 9.59 -10.32
C ALA A 101 3.87 8.95 -8.96
N THR A 102 2.99 9.14 -7.98
CA THR A 102 3.07 8.46 -6.68
C THR A 102 2.96 6.95 -6.85
N GLU A 103 2.02 6.46 -7.65
CA GLU A 103 1.82 5.03 -7.90
C GLU A 103 3.06 4.38 -8.52
N ARG A 104 3.74 5.10 -9.42
CA ARG A 104 5.01 4.66 -10.03
C ARG A 104 6.14 4.46 -9.02
N THR A 105 6.07 5.05 -7.83
CA THR A 105 7.13 4.95 -6.81
C THR A 105 7.40 3.50 -6.39
N HIS A 106 6.36 2.65 -6.41
CA HIS A 106 6.45 1.26 -5.95
C HIS A 106 6.24 0.22 -7.07
N GLU A 107 6.19 0.64 -8.34
CA GLU A 107 5.95 -0.26 -9.49
C GLU A 107 7.00 -1.37 -9.60
N GLY A 108 8.28 -1.05 -9.41
CA GLY A 108 9.33 -2.08 -9.44
C GLY A 108 9.18 -3.13 -8.35
N LEU A 109 8.74 -2.73 -7.15
CA LEU A 109 8.43 -3.67 -6.08
C LEU A 109 7.21 -4.54 -6.44
N ARG A 110 6.15 -3.92 -6.98
CA ARG A 110 4.96 -4.64 -7.43
C ARG A 110 5.30 -5.66 -8.53
N ALA A 111 6.15 -5.30 -9.49
CA ALA A 111 6.63 -6.20 -10.53
C ALA A 111 7.41 -7.40 -9.95
N ALA A 112 8.28 -7.15 -8.96
CA ALA A 112 8.97 -8.23 -8.26
C ALA A 112 7.99 -9.18 -7.53
N LEU A 113 6.89 -8.67 -6.99
CA LEU A 113 5.84 -9.51 -6.40
C LEU A 113 5.05 -10.32 -7.45
N PHE A 114 4.86 -9.83 -8.67
CA PHE A 114 4.32 -10.64 -9.79
C PHE A 114 5.23 -11.80 -10.16
N ALA A 115 6.54 -11.56 -10.20
CA ALA A 115 7.51 -12.63 -10.41
C ALA A 115 7.46 -13.65 -9.25
N LEU A 116 7.46 -13.19 -8.00
CA LEU A 116 7.32 -14.05 -6.83
C LEU A 116 6.02 -14.86 -6.86
N HIS A 117 4.88 -14.23 -7.15
CA HIS A 117 3.59 -14.91 -7.28
C HIS A 117 3.66 -16.05 -8.30
N SER A 118 4.24 -15.78 -9.47
CA SER A 118 4.37 -16.77 -10.54
C SER A 118 5.29 -17.94 -10.17
N ILE A 119 6.41 -17.65 -9.50
CA ILE A 119 7.34 -18.68 -9.00
C ILE A 119 6.63 -19.57 -7.98
N VAL A 120 5.96 -18.96 -6.99
CA VAL A 120 5.25 -19.72 -5.94
C VAL A 120 4.11 -20.54 -6.53
N ALA A 121 3.37 -19.99 -7.48
CA ALA A 121 2.32 -20.72 -8.18
C ALA A 121 2.87 -21.96 -8.90
N HIS A 122 4.01 -21.81 -9.59
CA HIS A 122 4.67 -22.92 -10.27
C HIS A 122 5.12 -24.01 -9.29
N GLU A 123 5.84 -23.64 -8.23
CA GLU A 123 6.35 -24.58 -7.23
C GLU A 123 5.22 -25.25 -6.43
N ALA A 124 4.11 -24.55 -6.21
CA ALA A 124 2.92 -25.11 -5.57
C ALA A 124 2.05 -25.94 -6.53
N GLY A 125 2.44 -26.11 -7.80
CA GLY A 125 1.69 -26.87 -8.80
C GLY A 125 0.35 -26.24 -9.18
N LEU A 126 0.17 -24.93 -8.94
CA LEU A 126 -1.05 -24.22 -9.28
C LEU A 126 -1.08 -23.86 -10.76
N GLN A 127 -2.18 -24.23 -11.43
CA GLN A 127 -2.43 -23.80 -12.80
C GLN A 127 -2.56 -22.26 -12.86
N PRO A 128 -2.16 -21.60 -13.97
CA PRO A 128 -2.11 -20.14 -14.05
C PRO A 128 -3.41 -19.43 -13.65
N ASP A 129 -4.57 -19.94 -14.08
CA ASP A 129 -5.87 -19.34 -13.75
C ASP A 129 -6.30 -19.62 -12.30
N ALA A 130 -5.90 -20.76 -11.75
CA ALA A 130 -6.11 -21.09 -10.34
C ALA A 130 -5.23 -20.21 -9.44
N ALA A 131 -3.96 -19.98 -9.83
CA ALA A 131 -3.03 -19.12 -9.09
C ALA A 131 -3.54 -17.68 -8.95
N LYS A 132 -4.23 -17.15 -9.98
CA LYS A 132 -4.84 -15.81 -9.95
C LYS A 132 -5.93 -15.66 -8.89
N SER A 133 -6.60 -16.72 -8.47
CA SER A 133 -7.68 -16.64 -7.47
C SER A 133 -7.28 -17.18 -6.11
N LYS A 134 -6.38 -18.17 -6.08
CA LYS A 134 -6.04 -18.94 -4.88
C LYS A 134 -4.79 -18.48 -4.15
N LEU A 135 -3.91 -17.70 -4.79
CA LEU A 135 -2.67 -17.22 -4.18
C LEU A 135 -2.63 -15.70 -4.29
N ARG A 136 -2.33 -15.04 -3.18
CA ARG A 136 -2.08 -13.59 -3.17
C ARG A 136 -0.76 -13.28 -2.50
N VAL A 137 -0.13 -12.22 -2.99
CA VAL A 137 1.16 -11.72 -2.50
C VAL A 137 1.09 -10.21 -2.35
N THR A 138 1.58 -9.68 -1.24
CA THR A 138 1.72 -8.23 -1.03
C THR A 138 2.97 -7.91 -0.23
N PHE A 139 3.26 -6.62 -0.06
CA PHE A 139 4.34 -6.11 0.76
C PHE A 139 3.78 -5.15 1.81
N HIS A 140 4.08 -5.42 3.07
CA HIS A 140 3.79 -4.50 4.18
C HIS A 140 5.07 -3.78 4.58
N ARG A 141 5.11 -2.46 4.50
CA ARG A 141 6.22 -1.69 5.11
C ARG A 141 6.04 -1.61 6.62
N VAL A 142 7.14 -1.57 7.35
CA VAL A 142 7.11 -1.18 8.77
C VAL A 142 6.94 0.34 8.84
N VAL A 143 5.94 0.79 9.59
CA VAL A 143 5.68 2.23 9.73
C VAL A 143 6.71 2.82 10.71
N PRO A 144 7.40 3.92 10.33
CA PRO A 144 8.38 4.56 11.20
C PRO A 144 7.75 5.08 12.51
N PRO A 145 8.54 5.23 13.58
CA PRO A 145 9.97 4.90 13.69
C PRO A 145 10.25 3.39 13.70
N LEU A 146 11.34 2.93 13.07
CA LEU A 146 11.60 1.48 12.87
C LEU A 146 11.96 0.73 14.18
N ASP A 147 12.51 1.42 15.15
CA ASP A 147 12.92 0.89 16.46
C ASP A 147 11.74 0.70 17.43
N THR A 148 10.72 1.55 17.29
CA THR A 148 9.53 1.60 18.15
C THR A 148 8.24 1.41 17.37
N ALA A 149 8.33 0.78 16.19
CA ALA A 149 7.23 0.61 15.27
C ALA A 149 6.03 -0.06 15.96
N THR A 150 4.84 0.50 15.75
CA THR A 150 3.57 -0.01 16.28
C THR A 150 2.69 -0.58 15.18
N GLU A 151 2.97 -0.25 13.92
CA GLU A 151 2.13 -0.56 12.77
C GLU A 151 2.96 -1.09 11.59
N ILE A 152 2.30 -1.91 10.79
CA ILE A 152 2.71 -2.22 9.42
C ILE A 152 1.65 -1.69 8.45
N GLN A 153 2.07 -1.23 7.28
CA GLN A 153 1.17 -0.68 6.29
C GLN A 153 1.34 -1.41 4.96
N GLN A 154 0.23 -1.85 4.37
CA GLN A 154 0.23 -2.49 3.06
C GLN A 154 0.66 -1.46 2.00
N LEU A 155 1.82 -1.67 1.36
CA LEU A 155 2.45 -0.69 0.48
C LEU A 155 1.93 -0.78 -0.96
N VAL A 156 1.60 -1.98 -1.40
CA VAL A 156 1.09 -2.28 -2.75
C VAL A 156 -0.15 -3.15 -2.64
N ASP A 157 -1.06 -3.07 -3.62
CA ASP A 157 -2.21 -3.98 -3.65
C ASP A 157 -1.75 -5.43 -3.78
N TYR A 158 -2.64 -6.37 -3.43
CA TYR A 158 -2.34 -7.78 -3.62
C TYR A 158 -2.10 -8.07 -5.11
N VAL A 159 -1.02 -8.81 -5.37
CA VAL A 159 -0.80 -9.50 -6.62
C VAL A 159 -1.48 -10.86 -6.53
N GLY A 160 -2.41 -11.11 -7.46
CA GLY A 160 -3.32 -12.26 -7.39
C GLY A 160 -4.49 -12.02 -6.43
N GLY A 161 -5.46 -12.93 -6.50
CA GLY A 161 -6.76 -12.84 -5.87
C GLY A 161 -7.82 -12.11 -6.70
N PRO A 162 -9.11 -12.34 -6.43
CA PRO A 162 -10.23 -11.67 -7.11
C PRO A 162 -10.45 -10.21 -6.66
N ARG A 163 -9.78 -9.78 -5.59
CA ARG A 163 -9.97 -8.45 -4.98
C ARG A 163 -8.75 -7.57 -5.25
N GLU A 164 -8.93 -6.56 -6.08
CA GLU A 164 -8.02 -5.43 -6.14
C GLU A 164 -8.20 -4.56 -4.89
N GLY A 165 -7.11 -4.00 -4.37
CA GLY A 165 -7.13 -3.03 -3.27
C GLY A 165 -6.39 -3.47 -2.01
N GLY A 166 -6.56 -2.65 -0.97
CA GLY A 166 -5.93 -2.83 0.33
C GLY A 166 -4.65 -2.03 0.56
N ARG A 167 -4.07 -1.43 -0.49
CA ARG A 167 -2.96 -0.47 -0.33
C ARG A 167 -3.31 0.64 0.65
N GLY A 168 -2.37 0.97 1.53
CA GLY A 168 -2.51 1.98 2.57
C GLY A 168 -3.17 1.50 3.85
N ARG A 169 -3.75 0.29 3.88
CA ARG A 169 -4.29 -0.30 5.12
C ARG A 169 -3.18 -0.49 6.13
N LYS A 170 -3.49 -0.15 7.38
CA LYS A 170 -2.60 -0.29 8.52
C LYS A 170 -3.07 -1.43 9.40
N PHE A 171 -2.10 -2.15 9.93
CA PHE A 171 -2.32 -3.25 10.87
C PHE A 171 -1.38 -3.07 12.04
N SER A 172 -1.82 -3.45 13.23
CA SER A 172 -0.95 -3.51 14.40
C SER A 172 0.23 -4.43 14.12
N ILE A 173 1.46 -3.99 14.39
CA ILE A 173 2.64 -4.83 14.27
C ILE A 173 2.60 -6.00 15.25
N ARG A 174 1.76 -5.95 16.29
CA ARG A 174 1.61 -7.02 17.29
C ARG A 174 0.79 -8.19 16.76
N SER A 175 -0.08 -7.94 15.78
CA SER A 175 -1.08 -8.88 15.31
C SER A 175 -0.64 -9.60 14.03
N GLY A 176 -1.06 -10.86 13.92
CA GLY A 176 -0.86 -11.67 12.73
C GLY A 176 0.57 -12.10 12.46
N ILE A 177 0.69 -12.97 11.46
CA ILE A 177 1.96 -13.57 11.06
C ILE A 177 2.93 -12.54 10.48
N ALA A 178 2.43 -11.53 9.74
CA ALA A 178 3.25 -10.46 9.20
C ALA A 178 3.87 -9.60 10.32
N GLY A 179 3.06 -9.20 11.30
CA GLY A 179 3.54 -8.47 12.47
C GLY A 179 4.56 -9.29 13.26
N LYS A 180 4.29 -10.58 13.48
CA LYS A 180 5.23 -11.48 14.16
C LYS A 180 6.58 -11.60 13.43
N ALA A 181 6.55 -11.74 12.11
CA ALA A 181 7.74 -11.79 11.26
C ALA A 181 8.56 -10.50 11.36
N ALA A 182 7.89 -9.33 11.32
CA ALA A 182 8.54 -8.03 11.46
C ALA A 182 9.25 -7.88 12.82
N ARG A 183 8.61 -8.27 13.94
CA ARG A 183 9.18 -8.10 15.29
C ARG A 183 10.34 -9.04 15.60
N THR A 184 10.31 -10.26 15.05
CA THR A 184 11.28 -11.32 15.37
C THR A 184 12.37 -11.49 14.30
N LEU A 185 12.28 -10.71 13.21
CA LEU A 185 13.20 -10.73 12.08
C LEU A 185 13.39 -12.15 11.52
N SER A 186 12.31 -12.95 11.55
CA SER A 186 12.32 -14.34 11.12
C SER A 186 11.10 -14.66 10.27
N PRO A 187 11.23 -15.53 9.25
CA PRO A 187 10.10 -15.95 8.46
C PRO A 187 9.16 -16.86 9.27
N TYR A 188 7.87 -16.79 8.96
CA TYR A 188 6.85 -17.66 9.53
C TYR A 188 5.95 -18.22 8.43
N THR A 189 5.49 -19.44 8.64
CA THR A 189 4.48 -20.11 7.82
C THR A 189 3.43 -20.68 8.76
N GLN A 190 2.15 -20.58 8.38
CA GLN A 190 1.03 -21.14 9.13
C GLN A 190 -0.01 -21.70 8.17
N SER A 191 -0.55 -22.86 8.52
CA SER A 191 -1.80 -23.38 7.96
C SER A 191 -2.89 -23.31 9.01
N ARG A 192 -4.10 -22.94 8.58
CA ARG A 192 -5.30 -22.92 9.41
C ARG A 192 -5.59 -24.34 9.90
N GLN A 193 -5.78 -24.49 11.22
CA GLN A 193 -6.02 -25.80 11.83
C GLN A 193 -7.50 -26.18 11.84
N SER A 194 -8.40 -25.20 11.99
CA SER A 194 -9.84 -25.42 12.08
C SER A 194 -10.56 -24.95 10.82
N GLU A 195 -11.51 -25.74 10.32
CA GLU A 195 -12.43 -25.30 9.25
C GLU A 195 -13.56 -24.42 9.80
N ASP A 196 -13.92 -24.59 11.07
CA ASP A 196 -14.90 -23.75 11.74
C ASP A 196 -14.40 -22.30 11.92
N ILE A 197 -15.28 -21.34 11.70
CA ILE A 197 -14.98 -19.90 11.74
C ILE A 197 -14.79 -19.44 13.19
N ALA A 198 -15.61 -19.90 14.14
CA ALA A 198 -15.51 -19.46 15.53
C ALA A 198 -14.20 -19.94 16.17
N SER A 199 -13.81 -21.20 15.91
CA SER A 199 -12.52 -21.74 16.33
C SER A 199 -11.34 -21.03 15.66
N PHE A 200 -11.46 -20.61 14.40
CA PHE A 200 -10.43 -19.83 13.73
C PHE A 200 -10.29 -18.41 14.33
N GLU A 201 -11.41 -17.73 14.59
CA GLU A 201 -11.38 -16.42 15.26
C GLU A 201 -10.80 -16.52 16.69
N ALA A 202 -11.04 -17.63 17.41
CA ALA A 202 -10.37 -17.92 18.68
C ALA A 202 -8.85 -18.12 18.51
N GLU A 203 -8.41 -18.93 17.52
CA GLU A 203 -7.00 -19.13 17.19
C GLU A 203 -6.28 -17.79 16.93
N LEU A 204 -6.90 -16.91 16.14
CA LEU A 204 -6.35 -15.59 15.81
C LEU A 204 -6.12 -14.73 17.07
N ARG A 205 -7.05 -14.74 18.01
CA ARG A 205 -6.92 -13.95 19.25
C ARG A 205 -5.86 -14.53 20.17
N GLU A 206 -5.89 -15.83 20.39
CA GLU A 206 -5.02 -16.52 21.36
C GLU A 206 -3.56 -16.60 20.89
N HIS A 207 -3.33 -16.94 19.61
CA HIS A 207 -1.99 -17.26 19.10
C HIS A 207 -1.38 -16.14 18.26
N TRP A 208 -2.22 -15.29 17.68
CA TRP A 208 -1.81 -14.28 16.71
C TRP A 208 -2.07 -12.84 17.17
N GLY A 209 -2.52 -12.64 18.41
CA GLY A 209 -2.61 -11.31 19.03
C GLY A 209 -3.59 -10.38 18.34
N TYR A 210 -4.62 -10.93 17.70
CA TYR A 210 -5.73 -10.15 17.16
C TYR A 210 -6.68 -9.71 18.28
N THR A 211 -7.26 -8.52 18.13
CA THR A 211 -8.44 -8.14 18.92
C THR A 211 -9.68 -8.88 18.39
N GLU A 212 -10.76 -8.88 19.16
CA GLU A 212 -12.04 -9.45 18.68
C GLU A 212 -12.60 -8.71 17.46
N ALA A 213 -12.44 -7.39 17.40
CA ALA A 213 -12.85 -6.62 16.24
C ALA A 213 -12.00 -6.98 15.00
N ASP A 214 -10.68 -7.13 15.17
CA ASP A 214 -9.80 -7.44 14.06
C ASP A 214 -9.98 -8.88 13.57
N SER A 215 -10.21 -9.86 14.46
CA SER A 215 -10.38 -11.26 14.09
C SER A 215 -11.59 -11.46 13.16
N ARG A 216 -12.66 -10.71 13.38
CA ARG A 216 -13.88 -10.74 12.54
C ARG A 216 -13.66 -10.15 11.13
N ASN A 217 -12.64 -9.31 10.97
CA ASN A 217 -12.31 -8.63 9.70
C ASN A 217 -11.27 -9.38 8.86
N ILE A 218 -10.72 -10.49 9.36
CA ILE A 218 -9.79 -11.32 8.61
C ILE A 218 -10.51 -12.13 7.53
N SER A 219 -9.84 -12.33 6.40
CA SER A 219 -10.36 -13.13 5.29
C SER A 219 -10.65 -14.55 5.77
N ARG A 220 -11.91 -14.97 5.66
CA ARG A 220 -12.39 -16.30 6.06
C ARG A 220 -12.07 -17.39 5.03
N GLU A 221 -11.63 -16.98 3.85
CA GLU A 221 -11.36 -17.83 2.70
C GLU A 221 -9.91 -18.36 2.70
N SER A 222 -8.99 -17.70 3.42
CA SER A 222 -7.58 -18.10 3.45
C SER A 222 -7.35 -19.26 4.43
N PHE A 223 -6.56 -20.23 3.99
CA PHE A 223 -6.18 -21.42 4.74
C PHE A 223 -4.68 -21.54 4.99
N ALA A 224 -3.86 -20.80 4.25
CA ALA A 224 -2.41 -20.81 4.45
C ALA A 224 -1.84 -19.39 4.36
N TRP A 225 -0.83 -19.12 5.18
CA TRP A 225 -0.14 -17.83 5.26
C TRP A 225 1.36 -18.01 5.37
N MET A 226 2.10 -17.10 4.76
CA MET A 226 3.54 -17.00 4.94
C MET A 226 3.97 -15.54 5.00
N ALA A 227 4.93 -15.24 5.87
CA ALA A 227 5.50 -13.91 6.02
C ALA A 227 7.01 -13.99 6.07
N VAL A 228 7.68 -13.17 5.26
CA VAL A 228 9.15 -13.09 5.20
C VAL A 228 9.58 -11.64 5.46
N PRO A 229 10.30 -11.36 6.54
CA PRO A 229 10.77 -10.01 6.82
C PRO A 229 11.91 -9.63 5.86
N ILE A 230 11.87 -8.39 5.40
CA ILE A 230 12.92 -7.76 4.62
C ILE A 230 13.63 -6.78 5.54
N CYS A 231 14.83 -7.15 5.97
CA CYS A 231 15.63 -6.35 6.90
C CYS A 231 16.50 -5.33 6.17
N ASP A 232 16.90 -4.30 6.91
CA ASP A 232 17.95 -3.39 6.50
C ASP A 232 19.31 -4.10 6.35
N ALA A 233 20.30 -3.40 5.82
CA ALA A 233 21.62 -3.99 5.58
C ALA A 233 22.34 -4.43 6.87
N SER A 234 21.97 -3.84 8.02
CA SER A 234 22.50 -4.26 9.32
C SER A 234 21.84 -5.53 9.85
N GLY A 235 20.68 -5.90 9.31
CA GLY A 235 19.85 -6.98 9.81
C GLY A 235 19.19 -6.69 11.17
N GLN A 236 19.27 -5.45 11.67
CA GLN A 236 18.73 -5.07 12.98
C GLN A 236 17.29 -4.59 12.91
N HIS A 237 16.83 -4.11 11.75
CA HIS A 237 15.50 -3.55 11.57
C HIS A 237 14.79 -4.15 10.37
N ALA A 238 13.53 -4.57 10.55
CA ALA A 238 12.67 -4.89 9.42
C ALA A 238 12.24 -3.59 8.71
N LEU A 239 12.53 -3.47 7.42
CA LEU A 239 12.00 -2.41 6.56
C LEU A 239 10.58 -2.73 6.10
N GLY A 240 10.27 -4.01 5.96
CA GLY A 240 8.95 -4.51 5.60
C GLY A 240 8.86 -6.02 5.66
N VAL A 241 7.74 -6.55 5.17
CA VAL A 241 7.40 -7.96 5.17
C VAL A 241 6.71 -8.30 3.86
N VAL A 242 7.27 -9.28 3.14
CA VAL A 242 6.56 -9.95 2.06
C VAL A 242 5.55 -10.88 2.70
N TYR A 243 4.27 -10.68 2.38
CA TYR A 243 3.16 -11.46 2.92
C TYR A 243 2.47 -12.21 1.79
N LEU A 244 2.26 -13.51 2.01
CA LEU A 244 1.56 -14.39 1.09
C LEU A 244 0.39 -15.02 1.84
N ASP A 245 -0.74 -15.16 1.16
CA ASP A 245 -1.84 -15.98 1.63
C ASP A 245 -2.44 -16.80 0.50
N SER A 246 -3.08 -17.90 0.89
CA SER A 246 -3.71 -18.80 -0.06
C SER A 246 -5.01 -19.38 0.48
N THR A 247 -5.97 -19.59 -0.41
CA THR A 247 -7.18 -20.37 -0.12
C THR A 247 -6.91 -21.87 -0.16
N GLU A 248 -5.78 -22.30 -0.72
CA GLU A 248 -5.35 -23.69 -0.68
C GLU A 248 -4.75 -24.00 0.69
N LYS A 249 -5.24 -25.09 1.29
CA LYS A 249 -4.67 -25.61 2.53
C LYS A 249 -3.25 -26.06 2.25
N ASP A 250 -2.34 -25.78 3.18
CA ASP A 250 -0.96 -26.24 3.10
C ASP A 250 -0.18 -25.76 1.86
N ALA A 251 -0.62 -24.67 1.22
CA ALA A 251 0.04 -24.08 0.05
C ALA A 251 1.54 -23.77 0.25
N PHE A 252 1.97 -23.61 1.50
CA PHE A 252 3.35 -23.31 1.90
C PHE A 252 3.99 -24.42 2.76
N ALA A 253 3.38 -25.61 2.81
CA ALA A 253 3.86 -26.73 3.63
C ALA A 253 5.08 -27.44 3.01
N LEU A 254 5.18 -27.43 1.68
CA LEU A 254 6.30 -28.04 0.96
C LEU A 254 7.60 -27.22 1.12
N PRO A 255 8.74 -27.86 1.46
CA PRO A 255 10.03 -27.18 1.58
C PRO A 255 10.46 -26.45 0.31
N GLU A 256 10.17 -27.00 -0.87
CA GLU A 256 10.55 -26.47 -2.17
C GLU A 256 9.90 -25.10 -2.40
N VAL A 257 8.59 -25.01 -2.14
CA VAL A 257 7.82 -23.76 -2.20
C VAL A 257 8.42 -22.71 -1.24
N ARG A 258 8.70 -23.09 0.01
CA ARG A 258 9.28 -22.17 0.99
C ARG A 258 10.66 -21.70 0.57
N ASN A 259 11.50 -22.59 0.04
CA ASN A 259 12.84 -22.24 -0.42
C ASN A 259 12.79 -21.27 -1.60
N ALA A 260 11.89 -21.49 -2.56
CA ALA A 260 11.68 -20.58 -3.67
C ALA A 260 11.24 -19.18 -3.19
N ILE A 261 10.33 -19.11 -2.22
CA ILE A 261 9.92 -17.85 -1.57
C ILE A 261 11.13 -17.16 -0.94
N PHE A 262 11.95 -17.88 -0.17
CA PHE A 262 13.12 -17.27 0.49
C PHE A 262 14.14 -16.73 -0.51
N VAL A 263 14.44 -17.48 -1.58
CA VAL A 263 15.38 -17.04 -2.62
C VAL A 263 14.87 -15.78 -3.32
N ALA A 264 13.60 -15.77 -3.73
CA ALA A 264 12.99 -14.60 -4.37
C ALA A 264 12.91 -13.39 -3.43
N CYS A 265 12.64 -13.61 -2.13
CA CYS A 265 12.67 -12.55 -1.11
C CYS A 265 14.08 -11.96 -0.93
N GLY A 266 15.15 -12.73 -1.16
CA GLY A 266 16.52 -12.22 -1.19
C GLY A 266 16.72 -11.18 -2.30
N GLY A 267 16.18 -11.43 -3.49
CA GLY A 267 16.19 -10.46 -4.60
C GLY A 267 15.36 -9.21 -4.30
N ILE A 268 14.18 -9.38 -3.69
CA ILE A 268 13.34 -8.26 -3.23
C ILE A 268 14.10 -7.43 -2.18
N ALA A 269 14.79 -8.07 -1.24
CA ALA A 269 15.60 -7.39 -0.23
C ALA A 269 16.71 -6.55 -0.85
N ALA A 270 17.42 -7.09 -1.85
CA ALA A 270 18.43 -6.35 -2.60
C ALA A 270 17.83 -5.12 -3.30
N TYR A 271 16.71 -5.29 -4.03
CA TYR A 271 16.01 -4.18 -4.68
C TYR A 271 15.56 -3.11 -3.68
N VAL A 272 14.93 -3.50 -2.56
CA VAL A 272 14.50 -2.57 -1.50
C VAL A 272 15.70 -1.80 -0.95
N GLY A 273 16.78 -2.52 -0.67
CA GLY A 273 18.03 -1.94 -0.15
C GLY A 273 18.73 -1.00 -1.13
N GLU A 274 18.53 -1.14 -2.44
CA GLU A 274 19.07 -0.19 -3.43
C GLU A 274 18.13 1.00 -3.66
N ARG A 275 16.84 0.72 -3.82
CA ARG A 275 15.85 1.70 -4.26
C ARG A 275 15.47 2.72 -3.17
N TYR A 276 15.48 2.32 -1.90
CA TYR A 276 14.98 3.12 -0.78
C TYR A 276 16.08 3.58 0.19
N LYS A 277 17.35 3.57 -0.25
CA LYS A 277 18.48 4.23 0.45
C LYS A 277 18.29 5.72 0.61
#